data_AF-A0A127SZ55-F1
#
_entry.id   AF-A0A127SZ55-F1
#
_cell.length_a   1.000
_cell.length_b   1.000
_cell.length_c   1.000
_cell.angle_alpha   90.00
_cell.angle_beta   90.00
_cell.angle_gamma   90.00
#
_symmetry.space_group_name_H-M   'P 1'
#
loop_
_entity.id
_entity.type
_entity.pdbx_description
1 polymer ?
#
loop_
_entity_poly.entity_id
_entity_poly.type
_entity_poly.pdbx_seq_one_letter_code
_entity_poly.pdbx_strand_id
1 'polypeptide(L)'
;GTYFFSSSMDIPPIVAMLVLILATWTTNTGNAYMSGLAACKMFSIKDSKRPLVTMICGVLGVIMAIAGLADFLNTYISILGAVVPPIMGVVICDYWVICKAKTENWSPVRGINWIGIIAWVIGGGFALLETLGVVTVFSSALDGVIIAFVAYWILYSLLKNTKLAGSGDMTIEEACSVAQ
;
A
#
# COMPACT_ATOMS: atom_id res chain seq x y z
N GLY A 1 -28.84 -18.45 5.42
CA GLY A 1 -27.79 -17.80 6.22
C GLY A 1 -28.27 -16.60 7.03
N THR A 2 -29.51 -16.15 6.87
CA THR A 2 -30.06 -14.92 7.51
C THR A 2 -30.65 -15.14 8.91
N TYR A 3 -30.80 -16.39 9.35
CA TYR A 3 -31.43 -16.72 10.64
C TYR A 3 -30.44 -16.88 11.82
N PHE A 4 -29.13 -16.90 11.57
CA PHE A 4 -28.14 -17.10 12.64
C PHE A 4 -27.79 -15.81 13.41
N PHE A 5 -28.18 -14.65 12.88
CA PHE A 5 -27.94 -13.34 13.53
C PHE A 5 -29.16 -12.79 14.28
N SER A 6 -30.36 -13.36 14.13
CA SER A 6 -31.58 -12.82 14.75
C SER A 6 -31.94 -13.43 16.10
N SER A 7 -31.16 -14.40 16.62
CA SER A 7 -31.55 -15.17 17.83
C SER A 7 -30.55 -15.09 18.99
N SER A 8 -29.43 -14.38 18.85
CA SER A 8 -28.37 -14.39 19.88
C SER A 8 -27.78 -13.02 20.20
N MET A 9 -28.14 -11.96 19.48
CA MET A 9 -27.65 -10.62 19.77
C MET A 9 -28.63 -9.57 19.21
N ASP A 10 -29.74 -9.33 19.90
CA ASP A 10 -30.63 -8.20 19.65
C ASP A 10 -29.93 -6.90 20.07
N ILE A 11 -28.90 -6.50 19.32
CA ILE A 11 -28.27 -5.19 19.49
C ILE A 11 -29.30 -4.15 19.04
N PRO A 12 -29.76 -3.24 19.91
CA PRO A 12 -30.66 -2.18 19.50
C PRO A 12 -30.05 -1.40 18.31
N PRO A 13 -30.82 -1.02 17.28
CA PRO A 13 -30.29 -0.33 16.10
C PRO A 13 -29.42 0.89 16.43
N ILE A 14 -29.71 1.57 17.54
CA ILE A 14 -28.91 2.69 18.04
C ILE A 14 -27.51 2.28 18.48
N VAL A 15 -27.37 1.11 19.12
CA VAL A 15 -26.07 0.57 19.54
C VAL A 15 -25.27 0.13 18.30
N ALA A 16 -25.91 -0.50 17.32
CA ALA A 16 -25.26 -0.84 16.05
C ALA A 16 -24.77 0.41 15.29
N MET A 17 -25.59 1.46 15.24
CA MET A 17 -25.21 2.74 14.62
C MET A 17 -24.04 3.41 15.35
N LEU A 18 -24.05 3.41 16.69
CA LEU A 18 -22.94 3.94 17.49
C LEU A 18 -21.65 3.18 17.23
N VAL A 19 -21.70 1.85 17.19
CA VAL A 19 -20.54 1.02 16.86
C VAL A 19 -19.99 1.36 15.46
N LEU A 20 -20.87 1.49 14.47
CA LEU A 20 -20.46 1.85 13.10
C LEU A 20 -19.82 3.24 13.04
N ILE A 21 -20.40 4.24 13.72
CA ILE A 21 -19.86 5.60 13.78
C ILE A 21 -18.47 5.57 14.42
N LEU A 22 -18.31 4.90 15.57
CA LEU A 22 -17.02 4.82 16.27
C LEU A 22 -15.97 4.07 15.44
N ALA A 23 -16.36 2.98 14.78
CA ALA A 23 -15.49 2.23 13.87
C ALA A 23 -15.01 3.13 12.72
N THR A 24 -15.94 3.82 12.05
CA THR A 24 -15.62 4.66 10.88
C THR A 24 -14.87 5.94 11.28
N TRP A 25 -15.14 6.50 12.47
CA TRP A 25 -14.50 7.73 12.96
C TRP A 25 -12.98 7.59 13.04
N THR A 26 -12.51 6.50 13.66
CA THR A 26 -11.08 6.28 13.87
C THR A 26 -10.35 6.07 12.54
N THR A 27 -10.91 5.27 11.63
CA THR A 27 -10.37 5.07 10.27
C THR A 27 -10.35 6.36 9.46
N ASN A 28 -11.44 7.13 9.46
CA ASN A 28 -11.51 8.40 8.72
C ASN A 28 -10.52 9.44 9.26
N THR A 29 -10.34 9.49 10.58
CA THR A 29 -9.35 10.37 11.20
C THR A 29 -7.93 10.01 10.76
N GLY A 30 -7.60 8.71 10.75
CA GLY A 30 -6.31 8.21 10.24
C GLY A 30 -6.09 8.57 8.76
N ASN A 31 -7.10 8.37 7.91
CA ASN A 31 -7.03 8.66 6.48
C ASN A 31 -6.85 10.17 6.21
N ALA A 32 -7.56 11.04 6.94
CA ALA A 32 -7.42 12.49 6.83
C ALA A 32 -6.04 12.97 7.32
N TYR A 33 -5.51 12.34 8.36
CA TYR A 33 -4.16 12.63 8.82
C TYR A 33 -3.10 12.26 7.78
N MET A 34 -3.18 11.04 7.22
CA MET A 34 -2.26 10.56 6.18
C MET A 34 -2.31 11.43 4.93
N SER A 35 -3.51 11.84 4.49
CA SER A 35 -3.66 12.72 3.32
C SER A 35 -3.06 14.11 3.55
N GLY A 36 -3.28 14.71 4.73
CA GLY A 36 -2.68 16.00 5.07
C GLY A 36 -1.16 15.93 5.21
N LEU A 37 -0.61 14.86 5.78
CA LEU A 37 0.84 14.63 5.84
C LEU A 37 1.44 14.48 4.44
N ALA A 38 0.79 13.70 3.57
CA ALA A 38 1.22 13.52 2.18
C ALA A 38 1.20 14.85 1.42
N ALA A 39 0.14 15.65 1.57
CA ALA A 39 0.03 16.98 0.97
C ALA A 39 1.10 17.94 1.51
N CYS A 40 1.36 17.94 2.82
CA CYS A 40 2.45 18.74 3.40
C CYS A 40 3.80 18.38 2.77
N LYS A 41 4.09 17.09 2.59
CA LYS A 41 5.35 16.64 1.97
C LYS A 41 5.41 16.99 0.48
N MET A 42 4.35 16.71 -0.29
CA MET A 42 4.28 17.00 -1.73
C MET A 42 4.47 18.48 -2.06
N PHE A 43 3.87 19.36 -1.25
CA PHE A 43 3.93 20.81 -1.45
C PHE A 43 5.00 21.49 -0.57
N SER A 44 5.87 20.71 0.09
CA SER A 44 6.91 21.20 1.01
C SER A 44 6.41 22.21 2.06
N ILE A 45 5.18 22.00 2.55
CA ILE A 45 4.55 22.82 3.58
C ILE A 45 5.05 22.36 4.95
N LYS A 46 5.41 23.33 5.81
CA LYS A 46 5.82 23.06 7.20
C LYS A 46 4.78 22.23 7.95
N ASP A 47 5.25 21.24 8.70
CA ASP A 47 4.42 20.37 9.53
C ASP A 47 3.54 21.11 10.55
N SER A 48 3.94 22.31 10.98
CA SER A 48 3.12 23.15 11.86
C SER A 48 1.77 23.56 11.25
N LYS A 49 1.66 23.54 9.91
CA LYS A 49 0.40 23.81 9.19
C LYS A 49 -0.39 22.55 8.86
N ARG A 50 0.09 21.35 9.24
CA ARG A 50 -0.54 20.08 8.92
C ARG A 50 -2.02 19.99 9.33
N PRO A 51 -2.46 20.45 10.53
CA PRO A 51 -3.88 20.41 10.88
C PRO A 51 -4.77 21.17 9.89
N LEU A 52 -4.29 22.33 9.42
CA LEU A 52 -4.99 23.13 8.41
C LEU A 52 -5.01 22.42 7.05
N VAL A 53 -3.89 21.86 6.62
CA VAL A 53 -3.79 21.10 5.36
C VAL A 53 -4.71 19.87 5.40
N THR A 54 -4.70 19.11 6.49
CA THR A 54 -5.62 17.99 6.73
C THR A 54 -7.09 18.43 6.62
N MET A 55 -7.45 19.56 7.24
CA MET A 55 -8.81 20.11 7.13
C MET A 55 -9.18 20.42 5.67
N ILE A 56 -8.29 21.10 4.93
CA ILE A 56 -8.52 21.44 3.53
C ILE A 56 -8.69 20.19 2.68
N CYS A 57 -7.81 19.20 2.83
CA CYS A 57 -7.92 17.91 2.14
C CYS A 57 -9.24 17.20 2.46
N GLY A 58 -9.67 17.23 3.73
CA GLY A 58 -10.95 16.65 4.15
C GLY A 58 -12.15 17.34 3.50
N VAL A 59 -12.19 18.67 3.50
CA VAL A 59 -13.28 19.45 2.88
C VAL A 59 -13.34 19.19 1.37
N LEU A 60 -12.18 19.20 0.68
CA LEU A 60 -12.12 18.88 -0.75
C LEU A 60 -12.61 17.45 -1.02
N GLY A 61 -12.22 16.48 -0.19
CA GLY A 61 -12.70 15.11 -0.29
C GLY A 61 -14.22 14.99 -0.16
N VAL A 62 -14.83 15.72 0.78
CA VAL A 62 -16.30 15.76 0.96
C VAL A 62 -16.98 16.37 -0.27
N ILE A 63 -16.46 17.48 -0.80
CA ILE A 63 -17.01 18.12 -2.00
C ILE A 63 -16.94 17.15 -3.19
N MET A 64 -15.80 16.49 -3.39
CA MET A 64 -15.63 15.50 -4.47
C MET A 64 -16.55 14.29 -4.30
N ALA A 65 -16.76 13.82 -3.07
CA ALA A 65 -17.69 12.72 -2.79
C ALA A 65 -19.13 13.10 -3.16
N ILE A 66 -19.58 14.32 -2.82
CA ILE A 66 -20.91 14.83 -3.20
C ILE A 66 -21.03 14.98 -4.72
N ALA A 67 -19.93 15.33 -5.40
CA ALA A 67 -19.89 15.46 -6.86
C ALA A 67 -19.93 14.12 -7.62
N GLY A 68 -20.07 12.98 -6.92
CA GLY A 68 -20.20 11.65 -7.55
C GLY A 68 -18.88 10.96 -7.84
N LEU A 69 -17.75 11.44 -7.29
CA LEU A 69 -16.46 10.76 -7.46
C LEU A 69 -16.47 9.32 -6.91
N ALA A 70 -17.33 9.04 -5.93
CA ALA A 70 -17.43 7.73 -5.29
C ALA A 70 -17.68 6.58 -6.29
N ASP A 71 -18.46 6.82 -7.35
CA ASP A 71 -18.76 5.79 -8.34
C ASP A 71 -17.53 5.46 -9.20
N PHE A 72 -16.73 6.47 -9.56
CA PHE A 72 -15.47 6.31 -10.28
C PHE A 72 -14.36 5.67 -9.42
N LEU A 73 -14.46 5.80 -8.09
CA LEU A 73 -13.48 5.19 -7.19
C LEU A 73 -13.53 3.66 -7.19
N ASN A 74 -14.65 3.02 -7.56
CA ASN A 74 -14.71 1.56 -7.53
C ASN A 74 -13.63 0.92 -8.40
N THR A 75 -13.56 1.30 -9.69
CA THR A 75 -12.52 0.79 -10.60
C THR A 75 -11.12 1.18 -10.12
N TYR A 76 -10.95 2.41 -9.64
CA TYR A 76 -9.66 2.88 -9.14
C TYR A 76 -9.17 2.07 -7.92
N ILE A 77 -10.05 1.83 -6.94
CA ILE A 77 -9.75 1.06 -5.74
C ILE A 77 -9.50 -0.41 -6.10
N SER A 78 -10.21 -0.98 -7.08
CA SER A 78 -9.93 -2.35 -7.56
C SER A 78 -8.53 -2.47 -8.15
N ILE A 79 -8.12 -1.53 -9.00
CA ILE A 79 -6.77 -1.50 -9.59
C ILE A 79 -5.71 -1.33 -8.50
N LEU A 80 -5.89 -0.38 -7.59
CA LEU A 80 -4.94 -0.18 -6.47
C LEU A 80 -4.90 -1.40 -5.55
N GLY A 81 -6.05 -2.01 -5.27
CA GLY A 81 -6.16 -3.23 -4.47
C GLY A 81 -5.42 -4.42 -5.09
N ALA A 82 -5.21 -4.43 -6.39
CA ALA A 82 -4.42 -5.45 -7.09
C ALA A 82 -2.92 -5.12 -7.14
N VAL A 83 -2.56 -3.84 -7.35
CA VAL A 83 -1.17 -3.43 -7.64
C VAL A 83 -0.36 -3.11 -6.38
N VAL A 84 -1.00 -2.65 -5.31
CA VAL A 84 -0.31 -2.29 -4.06
C VAL A 84 0.16 -3.53 -3.29
N PRO A 85 -0.62 -4.61 -3.11
CA PRO A 85 -0.18 -5.77 -2.33
C PRO A 85 1.12 -6.43 -2.83
N PRO A 86 1.36 -6.62 -4.14
CA PRO A 86 2.62 -7.19 -4.67
C PRO A 86 3.90 -6.53 -4.15
N ILE A 87 3.86 -5.26 -3.74
CA ILE A 87 4.99 -4.59 -3.09
C ILE A 87 5.43 -5.36 -1.85
N MET A 88 4.47 -5.86 -1.06
CA MET A 88 4.79 -6.68 0.12
C MET A 88 5.42 -8.01 -0.24
N GLY A 89 5.12 -8.59 -1.41
CA GLY A 89 5.82 -9.79 -1.89
C GLY A 89 7.32 -9.56 -2.04
N VAL A 90 7.69 -8.42 -2.63
CA VAL A 90 9.10 -8.01 -2.75
C VAL A 90 9.73 -7.79 -1.38
N VAL A 91 9.07 -7.04 -0.49
CA VAL A 91 9.60 -6.72 0.85
C VAL A 91 9.77 -7.99 1.71
N ILE A 92 8.80 -8.90 1.69
CA ILE A 92 8.87 -10.17 2.44
C ILE A 92 10.03 -11.02 1.91
N CYS A 93 10.22 -11.10 0.60
CA CYS A 93 11.34 -11.83 0.01
C CYS A 93 12.69 -11.22 0.39
N ASP A 94 12.80 -9.90 0.29
CA ASP A 94 14.02 -9.19 0.62
C ASP A 94 14.42 -9.44 2.08
N TYR A 95 13.49 -9.29 3.01
CA TYR A 95 13.77 -9.48 4.43
C TYR A 95 14.05 -10.94 4.81
N TRP A 96 13.16 -11.87 4.45
CA TRP A 96 13.24 -13.25 4.93
C TRP A 96 14.21 -14.12 4.13
N VAL A 97 14.30 -13.94 2.82
CA VAL A 97 15.11 -14.81 1.94
C VAL A 97 16.49 -14.22 1.70
N ILE A 98 16.56 -12.95 1.31
CA ILE A 98 17.82 -12.30 0.95
C ILE A 98 18.60 -11.92 2.21
N CYS A 99 17.99 -11.16 3.12
CA CYS A 99 18.60 -10.73 4.37
C CYS A 99 18.55 -11.80 5.47
N LYS A 100 17.92 -12.96 5.22
CA LYS A 100 17.81 -14.10 6.16
C LYS A 100 17.24 -13.70 7.53
N ALA A 101 16.26 -12.79 7.52
CA ALA A 101 15.60 -12.24 8.70
C ALA A 101 16.55 -11.50 9.68
N LYS A 102 17.68 -11.00 9.18
CA LYS A 102 18.61 -10.16 9.95
C LYS A 102 18.67 -8.78 9.32
N THR A 103 18.32 -7.76 10.11
CA THR A 103 18.37 -6.35 9.68
C THR A 103 19.78 -5.90 9.34
N GLU A 104 20.80 -6.49 9.96
CA GLU A 104 22.22 -6.24 9.69
C GLU A 104 22.65 -6.57 8.26
N ASN A 105 21.94 -7.50 7.60
CA ASN A 105 22.21 -7.90 6.22
C ASN A 105 21.52 -6.99 5.19
N TRP A 106 20.78 -5.99 5.65
CA TRP A 106 20.09 -5.04 4.79
C TRP A 106 20.83 -3.70 4.79
N SER A 107 21.08 -3.18 3.60
CA SER A 107 21.67 -1.87 3.39
C SER A 107 20.83 -1.11 2.35
N PRO A 108 20.60 0.21 2.54
CA PRO A 108 19.99 1.01 1.49
C PRO A 108 20.92 1.03 0.27
N VAL A 109 20.34 1.00 -0.92
CA VAL A 109 21.09 1.03 -2.18
C VAL A 109 21.06 2.43 -2.79
N ARG A 110 22.19 2.86 -3.36
CA ARG A 110 22.27 4.11 -4.13
C ARG A 110 21.48 3.96 -5.42
N GLY A 111 20.63 4.95 -5.70
CA GLY A 111 19.81 4.98 -6.91
C GLY A 111 18.57 4.09 -6.79
N ILE A 112 18.19 3.43 -7.89
CA ILE A 112 16.93 2.70 -8.00
C ILE A 112 17.22 1.19 -8.05
N ASN A 113 16.55 0.43 -7.17
CA ASN A 113 16.51 -1.03 -7.27
C ASN A 113 15.50 -1.44 -8.36
N TRP A 114 15.98 -1.55 -9.60
CA TRP A 114 15.17 -1.97 -10.73
C TRP A 114 14.69 -3.41 -10.62
N ILE A 115 15.44 -4.28 -9.93
CA ILE A 115 15.03 -5.67 -9.69
C ILE A 115 13.73 -5.71 -8.89
N GLY A 116 13.62 -4.91 -7.83
CA GLY A 116 12.40 -4.77 -7.03
C GLY A 116 11.22 -4.23 -7.84
N ILE A 117 11.47 -3.20 -8.66
CA ILE A 117 10.44 -2.61 -9.53
C ILE A 117 9.93 -3.63 -10.55
N ILE A 118 10.83 -4.35 -11.22
CA ILE A 118 10.44 -5.36 -12.23
C ILE A 118 9.65 -6.49 -11.57
N ALA A 119 10.08 -6.98 -10.41
CA ALA A 119 9.35 -8.02 -9.68
C ALA A 119 7.94 -7.56 -9.28
N TRP A 120 7.82 -6.32 -8.80
CA TRP A 120 6.53 -5.70 -8.49
C TRP A 120 5.65 -5.56 -9.75
N VAL A 121 6.20 -5.12 -10.88
CA VAL A 121 5.46 -5.02 -12.16
C VAL A 121 4.98 -6.39 -12.63
N ILE A 122 5.77 -7.46 -12.46
CA ILE A 122 5.36 -8.82 -12.83
C ILE A 122 4.19 -9.28 -11.95
N GLY A 123 4.30 -9.16 -10.63
CA GLY A 123 3.22 -9.56 -9.72
C GLY A 123 1.97 -8.69 -9.83
N GLY A 124 2.14 -7.37 -9.93
CA GLY A 124 1.05 -6.41 -10.12
C GLY A 124 0.39 -6.55 -11.49
N GLY A 125 1.15 -6.84 -12.54
CA GLY A 125 0.62 -7.14 -13.86
C GLY A 125 -0.27 -8.38 -13.84
N PHE A 126 0.17 -9.45 -13.18
CA PHE A 126 -0.65 -10.65 -13.01
C PHE A 126 -1.93 -10.38 -12.19
N ALA A 127 -1.80 -9.70 -11.04
CA ALA A 127 -2.93 -9.31 -10.21
C ALA A 127 -3.95 -8.42 -10.97
N LEU A 128 -3.47 -7.57 -11.87
CA LEU A 128 -4.33 -6.77 -12.75
C LEU A 128 -5.05 -7.62 -13.79
N LEU A 129 -4.37 -8.57 -14.43
CA LEU A 129 -5.02 -9.51 -15.36
C LEU A 129 -6.13 -10.31 -14.68
N GLU A 130 -5.94 -10.68 -13.41
CA GLU A 130 -7.00 -11.30 -12.61
C GLU A 130 -8.16 -10.35 -12.31
N THR A 131 -7.86 -9.12 -11.89
CA THR A 131 -8.87 -8.11 -11.59
C THR A 131 -9.70 -7.73 -12.82
N LEU A 132 -9.10 -7.83 -14.02
CA LEU A 132 -9.76 -7.61 -15.31
C LEU A 132 -10.48 -8.86 -15.85
N GLY A 133 -10.40 -10.00 -15.16
CA GLY A 133 -11.09 -11.25 -15.54
C GLY A 133 -10.44 -12.02 -16.70
N VAL A 134 -9.18 -11.71 -17.04
CA VAL A 134 -8.44 -12.42 -18.11
C VAL A 134 -7.93 -13.78 -17.62
N VAL A 135 -7.54 -13.84 -16.35
CA VAL A 135 -7.05 -15.05 -15.67
C VAL A 135 -7.78 -15.14 -14.33
N THR A 136 -8.03 -16.33 -13.81
CA THR A 136 -8.61 -16.50 -12.47
C THR A 136 -7.92 -17.66 -11.77
N VAL A 137 -7.27 -17.39 -10.64
CA VAL A 137 -6.58 -18.41 -9.85
C VAL A 137 -7.23 -18.50 -8.47
N PHE A 138 -6.92 -17.57 -7.56
CA PHE A 138 -7.46 -17.58 -6.21
C PHE A 138 -7.87 -16.19 -5.74
N SER A 139 -6.91 -15.27 -5.63
CA SER A 139 -7.15 -13.89 -5.21
C SER A 139 -6.04 -13.03 -5.77
N SER A 140 -6.41 -12.08 -6.64
CA SER A 140 -5.50 -11.13 -7.29
C SER A 140 -4.44 -10.54 -6.35
N ALA A 141 -4.83 -10.17 -5.13
CA ALA A 141 -3.91 -9.64 -4.13
C ALA A 141 -2.90 -10.68 -3.63
N LEU A 142 -3.34 -11.90 -3.30
CA LEU A 142 -2.47 -12.96 -2.78
C LEU A 142 -1.56 -13.52 -3.88
N ASP A 143 -2.13 -13.79 -5.05
CA ASP A 143 -1.43 -14.35 -6.20
C ASP A 143 -0.36 -13.35 -6.69
N GLY A 144 -0.70 -12.06 -6.76
CA GLY A 144 0.27 -11.01 -7.06
C GLY A 144 1.41 -10.90 -6.04
N VAL A 145 1.13 -11.07 -4.74
CA VAL A 145 2.16 -11.12 -3.68
C VAL A 145 3.10 -12.30 -3.88
N ILE A 146 2.56 -13.49 -4.12
CA ILE A 146 3.36 -14.71 -4.31
C ILE A 146 4.23 -14.59 -5.56
N ILE A 147 3.67 -14.09 -6.66
CA ILE A 147 4.41 -13.93 -7.92
C ILE A 147 5.50 -12.87 -7.77
N ALA A 148 5.22 -11.73 -7.14
CA ALA A 148 6.24 -10.71 -6.90
C ALA A 148 7.36 -11.23 -5.98
N PHE A 149 7.02 -12.04 -4.97
CA PHE A 149 7.99 -12.69 -4.09
C PHE A 149 8.92 -13.61 -4.90
N VAL A 150 8.35 -14.53 -5.69
CA VAL A 150 9.12 -15.50 -6.48
C VAL A 150 9.94 -14.79 -7.56
N ALA A 151 9.35 -13.82 -8.26
CA ALA A 151 10.03 -13.02 -9.27
C ALA A 151 11.22 -12.25 -8.66
N TYR A 152 11.03 -11.62 -7.50
CA TYR A 152 12.12 -10.92 -6.82
C TYR A 152 13.24 -11.87 -6.42
N TRP A 153 12.89 -13.03 -5.84
CA TRP A 153 13.89 -14.02 -5.44
C TRP A 153 14.76 -14.47 -6.63
N ILE A 154 14.12 -14.81 -7.76
CA ILE A 154 14.80 -15.27 -8.96
C ILE A 154 15.63 -14.13 -9.57
N LEU A 155 15.02 -12.97 -9.80
CA LEU A 155 15.69 -11.84 -10.43
C LEU A 155 16.87 -11.34 -9.59
N TYR A 156 16.70 -11.25 -8.27
CA TYR A 156 17.78 -10.85 -7.37
C TYR A 156 18.91 -11.88 -7.38
N SER A 157 18.59 -13.17 -7.32
CA SER A 157 19.62 -14.23 -7.36
C SER A 157 20.45 -14.20 -8.65
N LEU A 158 19.83 -13.85 -9.78
CA LEU A 158 20.48 -13.79 -11.10
C LEU A 158 21.19 -12.46 -11.37
N LEU A 159 20.62 -11.34 -10.92
CA LEU A 159 21.01 -9.99 -11.37
C LEU A 159 21.62 -9.13 -10.27
N LYS A 160 21.82 -9.64 -9.04
CA LYS A 160 22.41 -8.89 -7.92
C LYS A 160 23.76 -8.22 -8.21
N ASN A 161 24.54 -8.76 -9.15
CA ASN A 161 25.86 -8.21 -9.51
C ASN A 161 25.78 -7.18 -10.67
N THR A 162 24.57 -6.85 -11.12
CA THR A 162 24.35 -5.91 -12.22
C THR A 162 23.92 -4.55 -11.69
N LYS A 163 23.99 -3.52 -12.54
CA LYS A 163 23.50 -2.16 -12.21
C LYS A 163 21.99 -2.11 -11.90
N LEU A 164 21.24 -3.19 -12.16
CA LEU A 164 19.81 -3.27 -11.85
C LEU A 164 19.54 -3.43 -10.35
N ALA A 165 20.51 -3.95 -9.58
CA ALA A 165 20.39 -4.08 -8.13
C ALA A 165 20.59 -2.73 -7.40
N GLY A 166 21.05 -1.70 -8.11
CA GLY A 166 21.44 -0.41 -7.56
C GLY A 166 22.89 -0.07 -7.85
N SER A 167 23.30 1.15 -7.49
CA SER A 167 24.66 1.68 -7.71
C SER A 167 25.59 1.42 -6.51
N GLY A 168 25.36 0.32 -5.80
CA GLY A 168 26.07 -0.05 -4.57
C GLY A 168 25.39 0.45 -3.29
N ASP A 169 25.83 -0.06 -2.17
CA ASP A 169 25.27 0.21 -0.86
C ASP A 169 25.60 1.63 -0.39
N MET A 170 24.70 2.23 0.39
CA MET A 170 24.93 3.48 1.13
C MET A 170 24.75 3.26 2.63
N THR A 171 25.34 4.15 3.42
CA THR A 171 25.09 4.14 4.87
C THR A 171 23.70 4.72 5.17
N ILE A 172 23.14 4.37 6.34
CA ILE A 172 21.86 4.91 6.79
C ILE A 172 21.93 6.45 6.92
N GLU A 173 23.06 6.99 7.37
CA GLU A 173 23.30 8.43 7.50
C GLU A 173 23.23 9.13 6.13
N GLU A 174 23.89 8.57 5.12
CA GLU A 174 23.81 9.07 3.74
C GLU A 174 22.37 9.04 3.23
N ALA A 175 21.63 7.94 3.47
CA ALA A 175 20.25 7.81 3.01
C ALA A 175 19.32 8.84 3.67
N CYS A 176 19.51 9.09 4.97
CA CYS A 176 18.79 10.12 5.69
C CYS A 176 19.09 11.53 5.15
N SER A 177 20.35 11.83 4.81
CA SER A 177 20.72 13.14 4.28
C SER A 177 20.09 13.47 2.92
N VAL A 178 19.88 12.44 2.08
CA VAL A 178 19.26 12.59 0.74
C VAL A 178 17.73 12.72 0.82
N ALA A 179 17.13 12.19 1.90
CA ALA A 179 15.69 12.16 2.08
C ALA A 179 15.10 13.42 2.76
N GLN A 180 15.95 14.30 3.31
CA GLN A 180 15.57 15.58 3.93
C GLN A 180 15.45 16.71 2.90
#